data_AF-A0A950N8Z6-F1
#
_entry.id   AF-A0A950N8Z6-F1
#
_cell.length_a   1.000
_cell.length_b   1.000
_cell.length_c   1.000
_cell.angle_alpha   90.00
_cell.angle_beta   90.00
_cell.angle_gamma   90.00
#
_symmetry.space_group_name_H-M   'P 1'
#
loop_
_entity.id
_entity.type
_entity.pdbx_description
1 polymer ?
#
loop_
_entity_poly.entity_id
_entity_poly.type
_entity_poly.pdbx_seq_one_letter_code
_entity_poly.pdbx_strand_id
1 'polypeptide(L)' 'MRPRNLSETVAARLLARHGIGVIWDLHLRAAGFHRAGNWLSAAALIGIADAAERQWAARVR' A
#
# COMPACT_ATOMS: atom_id res chain seq x y z
N MET A 1 -17.24 -13.50 -2.04
CA MET A 1 -16.19 -12.56 -1.58
C MET A 1 -14.83 -13.13 -1.98
N ARG A 2 -14.00 -12.39 -2.73
CA ARG A 2 -12.62 -12.82 -3.02
C ARG A 2 -11.82 -12.78 -1.71
N PRO A 3 -11.02 -13.80 -1.37
CA PRO A 3 -10.24 -13.79 -0.14
C PRO A 3 -9.27 -12.62 -0.15
N ARG A 4 -9.26 -11.84 0.94
CA ARG A 4 -8.38 -10.69 1.09
C ARG A 4 -6.93 -11.18 1.17
N ASN A 5 -6.06 -10.72 0.28
CA ASN A 5 -4.65 -11.06 0.39
C ASN A 5 -4.00 -10.25 1.54
N LEU A 6 -2.78 -10.62 1.95
CA LEU A 6 -2.07 -9.98 3.06
C LEU A 6 -1.94 -8.47 2.84
N SER A 7 -1.58 -8.04 1.62
CA SER A 7 -1.44 -6.64 1.26
C SER A 7 -2.74 -5.86 1.43
N GLU A 8 -3.88 -6.44 1.05
CA GLU A 8 -5.18 -5.81 1.24
C GLU A 8 -5.58 -5.68 2.72
N THR A 9 -5.17 -6.62 3.57
CA THR A 9 -5.41 -6.54 5.02
C THR A 9 -4.55 -5.45 5.66
N VAL A 10 -3.27 -5.37 5.28
CA VAL A 10 -2.36 -4.34 5.77
C VAL A 10 -2.80 -2.96 5.28
N ALA A 11 -3.11 -2.82 3.98
CA ALA A 11 -3.62 -1.59 3.38
C ALA A 11 -4.87 -1.06 4.09
N ALA A 12 -5.82 -1.95 4.44
CA ALA A 12 -7.04 -1.57 5.13
C ALA A 12 -6.76 -0.93 6.50
N ARG A 13 -5.86 -1.56 7.27
CA ARG A 13 -5.46 -1.09 8.60
C ARG A 13 -4.69 0.22 8.51
N LEU A 14 -3.78 0.33 7.55
CA LEU A 14 -2.99 1.55 7.31
C LEU A 14 -3.89 2.72 6.93
N LEU A 15 -4.82 2.54 5.98
CA LEU A 15 -5.78 3.59 5.61
C LEU A 15 -6.67 4.01 6.77
N ALA A 16 -7.16 3.06 7.57
CA ALA A 16 -8.00 3.36 8.73
C ALA A 16 -7.26 4.19 9.79
N ARG A 17 -5.96 3.94 9.97
CA ARG A 17 -5.14 4.61 10.98
C ARG A 17 -4.55 5.94 10.52
N HIS A 18 -4.14 6.03 9.26
CA HIS A 18 -3.32 7.12 8.73
C HIS A 18 -3.99 7.92 7.62
N GLY A 19 -5.21 7.54 7.21
CA GLY A 19 -5.93 8.18 6.12
C GLY A 19 -5.27 8.01 4.76
N ILE A 20 -5.68 8.83 3.80
CA ILE A 20 -5.22 8.75 2.39
C ILE A 20 -3.70 8.97 2.24
N GLY A 21 -3.09 9.75 3.14
CA GLY A 21 -1.66 10.09 3.06
C GLY A 21 -0.73 8.87 3.11
N VAL A 22 -1.19 7.74 3.66
CA VAL A 22 -0.39 6.51 3.73
C VAL A 22 -0.08 5.93 2.36
N ILE A 23 -0.92 6.17 1.36
CA ILE A 23 -0.67 5.72 -0.02
C ILE A 23 0.63 6.36 -0.54
N TRP A 24 0.75 7.68 -0.34
CA TRP A 24 1.93 8.42 -0.76
C TRP A 24 3.19 8.01 0.03
N ASP A 25 3.08 7.86 1.35
CA ASP A 25 4.20 7.43 2.20
C ASP A 25 4.74 6.03 1.79
N LEU A 26 3.85 5.09 1.44
CA LEU A 26 4.25 3.77 0.96
C LEU A 26 5.06 3.84 -0.33
N HIS A 27 4.63 4.65 -1.31
CA HIS A 27 5.36 4.86 -2.56
C HIS A 27 6.72 5.53 -2.34
N LEU A 28 6.79 6.54 -1.47
CA LEU A 28 8.06 7.19 -1.12
C LEU A 28 9.06 6.21 -0.50
N ARG A 29 8.61 5.37 0.44
CA ARG A 29 9.44 4.33 1.05
C ARG A 29 9.85 3.27 0.03
N ALA A 30 8.93 2.82 -0.82
CA ALA A 30 9.22 1.87 -1.88
C ALA A 30 10.31 2.39 -2.82
N ALA A 31 10.23 3.65 -3.26
CA ALA A 31 11.26 4.30 -4.05
C ALA A 31 12.61 4.38 -3.30
N GLY A 32 12.58 4.62 -1.99
CA GLY A 32 13.77 4.56 -1.13
C GLY A 32 14.44 3.19 -1.13
N PHE A 33 13.67 2.12 -0.90
CA PHE A 33 14.19 0.74 -0.93
C PHE A 33 14.70 0.33 -2.32
N HIS A 34 13.99 0.74 -3.37
CA HIS A 34 14.41 0.55 -4.76
C HIS A 34 15.80 1.19 -4.98
N ARG A 35 15.98 2.47 -4.64
CA ARG A 35 17.29 3.14 -4.76
C ARG A 35 18.40 2.50 -3.93
N ALA A 36 18.05 1.87 -2.80
CA ALA A 36 18.99 1.14 -1.95
C ALA A 36 19.30 -0.29 -2.44
N GLY A 37 18.75 -0.73 -3.58
CA GLY A 37 18.93 -2.08 -4.12
C GLY A 37 18.09 -3.16 -3.44
N ASN A 38 17.18 -2.79 -2.53
CA ASN A 38 16.28 -3.72 -1.85
C ASN A 38 14.95 -3.84 -2.61
N TRP A 39 15.00 -4.53 -3.74
CA TRP A 39 13.87 -4.67 -4.66
C TRP A 39 12.68 -5.43 -4.05
N LEU A 40 12.94 -6.42 -3.19
CA LEU A 40 11.88 -7.21 -2.57
C LEU A 40 11.03 -6.38 -1.61
N SER A 41 11.66 -5.57 -0.75
CA SER A 41 10.92 -4.65 0.12
C SER A 41 10.20 -3.57 -0.68
N ALA A 42 10.80 -3.05 -1.75
CA ALA A 42 10.14 -2.11 -2.63
C ALA A 42 8.86 -2.70 -3.26
N ALA A 43 8.94 -3.91 -3.82
CA ALA A 43 7.80 -4.61 -4.43
C ALA A 43 6.69 -4.89 -3.41
N ALA A 44 7.04 -5.30 -2.19
CA ALA A 44 6.07 -5.52 -1.12
C ALA A 44 5.31 -4.24 -0.76
N LEU A 45 6.01 -3.11 -0.64
CA LEU A 45 5.39 -1.82 -0.34
C LEU A 45 4.50 -1.30 -1.47
N ILE A 46 4.90 -1.48 -2.73
CA ILE A 46 4.07 -1.17 -3.91
C ILE A 46 2.78 -1.99 -3.86
N GLY A 47 2.87 -3.30 -3.59
CA GLY A 47 1.68 -4.15 -3.50
C GLY A 47 0.70 -3.72 -2.39
N ILE A 48 1.20 -3.16 -1.30
CA ILE A 48 0.36 -2.58 -0.23
C ILE A 48 -0.23 -1.24 -0.68
N ALA A 49 0.55 -0.38 -1.34
CA ALA A 49 0.09 0.90 -1.86
C ALA A 49 -1.04 0.73 -2.88
N ASP A 50 -0.88 -0.17 -3.86
CA ASP A 50 -1.90 -0.50 -4.86
C ASP A 50 -3.19 -1.05 -4.22
N ALA A 51 -3.04 -1.87 -3.17
CA ALA A 51 -4.18 -2.36 -2.42
C ALA A 51 -4.89 -1.24 -1.64
N ALA A 52 -4.14 -0.27 -1.12
CA ALA A 52 -4.70 0.90 -0.45
C ALA A 52 -5.42 1.83 -1.46
N GLU A 53 -4.83 2.11 -2.61
CA GLU A 53 -5.45 2.91 -3.68
C GLU A 53 -6.79 2.34 -4.12
N ARG A 54 -6.85 1.03 -4.41
CA ARG A 54 -8.10 0.37 -4.80
C ARG A 54 -9.18 0.46 -3.73
N GLN A 55 -8.81 0.30 -2.46
CA GLN A 55 -9.75 0.38 -1.34
C GLN A 55 -10.23 1.81 -1.09
N TRP A 56 -9.35 2.80 -1.23
CA TRP A 56 -9.73 4.20 -1.12
C TRP A 56 -10.65 4.61 -2.27
N ALA A 57 -10.28 4.28 -3.51
CA ALA A 57 -11.12 4.54 -4.69
C ALA A 57 -12.51 3.89 -4.58
N ALA A 58 -12.59 2.67 -4.02
CA ALA A 58 -13.87 2.00 -3.78
C ALA A 58 -14.74 2.65 -2.69
N ARG A 59 -14.17 3.46 -1.79
CA ARG A 59 -14.90 4.19 -0.74
C ARG A 59 -15.42 5.55 -1.20
N VAL A 60 -14.78 6.15 -2.20
CA VAL A 60 -15.10 7.49 -2.71
C VAL A 60 -16.10 7.42 -3.86
N ARG A 61 -16.33 6.23 -4.41
CA ARG A 61 -17.30 5.96 -5.47
C ARG A 61 -18.68 5.68 -4.92
#